data_AF-A0A950A261-F1
#
_entry.id   AF-A0A950A261-F1
#
_cell.length_a   1.000
_cell.length_b   1.000
_cell.length_c   1.000
_cell.angle_alpha   90.00
_cell.angle_beta   90.00
_cell.angle_gamma   90.00
#
_symmetry.space_group_name_H-M   'P 1'
#
loop_
_entity.id
_entity.type
_entity.pdbx_description
1 polymer ?
#
loop_
_entity_poly.entity_id
_entity_poly.type
_entity_poly.pdbx_seq_one_letter_code
_entity_poly.pdbx_strand_id
1 'polypeptide(L)'
;MVTVRKAKGDRARLVPLHPTATAALRRYASVRDGLCPRPRSRAFFLSSAGTPVLAVSLDATFREIMTRLGVRTSEVRPRIHDLRHRFAVQTLIGWHRSGVNIDEQITTLSTYLGHVSPADTYWYLSASPELMALAADRLADRFGGVR
;
A
#
# COMPACT_ATOMS: atom_id res chain seq x y z
N MET A 1 -9.05 10.71 5.75
CA MET A 1 -8.00 10.13 6.61
C MET A 1 -8.55 8.90 7.33
N VAL A 2 -7.74 7.86 7.52
CA VAL A 2 -8.10 6.67 8.31
C VAL A 2 -7.06 6.41 9.40
N THR A 3 -7.49 5.79 10.51
CA THR A 3 -6.60 5.40 11.60
C THR A 3 -6.41 3.89 11.59
N VAL A 4 -5.17 3.43 11.41
CA VAL A 4 -4.80 2.02 11.53
C VAL A 4 -4.30 1.81 12.96
N ARG A 5 -5.05 1.04 13.77
CA ARG A 5 -4.80 0.92 15.23
C ARG A 5 -3.89 -0.25 15.62
N LYS A 6 -4.01 -1.41 14.96
CA LYS A 6 -3.20 -2.61 15.24
C LYS A 6 -2.28 -2.90 14.04
N ALA A 7 -1.11 -2.28 14.03
CA ALA A 7 -0.03 -2.64 13.11
C ALA A 7 1.01 -3.53 13.83
N LYS A 8 1.90 -4.19 13.07
CA LYS A 8 3.04 -4.92 13.66
C LYS A 8 3.79 -3.99 14.62
N GLY A 9 3.86 -4.35 15.91
CA GLY A 9 4.48 -3.54 16.96
C GLY A 9 3.57 -2.54 17.69
N ASP A 10 2.24 -2.67 17.58
CA ASP A 10 1.21 -1.89 18.32
C ASP A 10 1.25 -0.36 18.09
N ARG A 11 1.84 0.07 16.98
CA ARG A 11 1.89 1.48 16.60
C ARG A 11 0.65 1.85 15.79
N ALA A 12 -0.14 2.78 16.32
CA ALA A 12 -1.20 3.41 15.56
C ALA A 12 -0.62 4.40 14.55
N ARG A 13 -1.22 4.50 13.36
CA ARG A 13 -0.86 5.52 12.38
C ARG A 13 -2.07 6.12 11.68
N LEU A 14 -1.92 7.36 11.28
CA LEU A 14 -2.87 8.08 10.43
C LEU A 14 -2.43 7.94 8.98
N VAL A 15 -3.37 7.54 8.13
CA VAL A 15 -3.13 7.32 6.70
C VAL A 15 -4.07 8.27 5.93
N PRO A 16 -3.56 9.32 5.28
CA PRO A 16 -4.35 10.10 4.35
C PRO A 16 -4.74 9.21 3.17
N LEU A 17 -5.97 9.33 2.71
CA LEU A 17 -6.47 8.58 1.56
C LEU A 17 -6.93 9.55 0.49
N HIS A 18 -6.69 9.19 -0.77
CA HIS A 18 -7.24 9.92 -1.89
C HIS A 18 -8.79 10.03 -1.77
N PRO A 19 -9.42 11.13 -2.23
CA PRO A 19 -10.87 11.29 -2.14
C PRO A 19 -11.66 10.12 -2.73
N THR A 20 -11.19 9.53 -3.83
CA THR A 20 -11.85 8.36 -4.46
C THR A 20 -11.85 7.13 -3.56
N ALA A 21 -10.73 6.84 -2.88
CA ALA A 21 -10.65 5.74 -1.91
C ALA A 21 -11.56 6.02 -0.70
N THR A 22 -11.60 7.27 -0.23
CA THR A 22 -12.50 7.67 0.86
C THR A 22 -13.97 7.50 0.47
N ALA A 23 -14.35 7.89 -0.76
CA ALA A 23 -15.70 7.72 -1.27
C ALA A 23 -16.10 6.24 -1.37
N ALA A 24 -15.20 5.37 -1.88
CA ALA A 24 -15.43 3.94 -1.95
C ALA A 24 -15.65 3.31 -0.56
N LEU A 25 -14.85 3.69 0.45
CA LEU A 25 -15.02 3.21 1.83
C LEU A 25 -16.33 3.68 2.45
N ARG A 26 -16.77 4.91 2.18
CA ARG A 26 -18.07 5.43 2.63
C ARG A 26 -19.23 4.67 1.99
N ARG A 27 -19.16 4.43 0.69
CA ARG A 27 -20.16 3.61 -0.02
C ARG A 27 -20.24 2.21 0.56
N TYR A 28 -19.08 1.58 0.79
CA TYR A 28 -19.03 0.27 1.46
C TYR A 28 -19.72 0.30 2.83
N ALA A 29 -19.38 1.27 3.68
CA ALA A 29 -19.98 1.39 5.02
C ALA A 29 -21.51 1.54 4.95
N SER A 30 -22.00 2.41 4.06
CA SER A 30 -23.45 2.61 3.87
C SER A 30 -24.17 1.32 3.45
N VAL A 31 -23.61 0.57 2.48
CA VAL A 31 -24.19 -0.70 2.05
C VAL A 31 -24.11 -1.76 3.15
N ARG A 32 -22.97 -1.87 3.83
CA ARG A 32 -22.76 -2.79 4.95
C ARG A 32 -23.76 -2.55 6.06
N ASP A 33 -23.98 -1.30 6.46
CA ASP A 33 -24.84 -0.95 7.59
C ASP A 33 -26.32 -1.24 7.26
N GLY A 34 -26.72 -1.13 5.98
CA GLY A 34 -28.05 -1.56 5.53
C GLY A 34 -28.22 -3.08 5.48
N LEU A 35 -27.21 -3.82 5.03
CA LEU A 35 -27.28 -5.29 4.90
C LEU A 35 -27.00 -6.04 6.19
N CYS A 36 -26.25 -5.45 7.12
CA CYS A 36 -25.87 -6.05 8.39
C CYS A 36 -26.07 -5.04 9.55
N PRO A 37 -27.33 -4.74 9.94
CA PRO A 37 -27.62 -3.74 10.97
C PRO A 37 -27.10 -4.11 12.37
N ARG A 38 -26.87 -5.41 12.62
CA ARG A 38 -26.39 -5.95 13.91
C ARG A 38 -25.17 -6.84 13.68
N PRO A 39 -23.99 -6.26 13.40
CA PRO A 39 -22.79 -7.04 13.14
C PRO A 39 -22.30 -7.73 14.41
N ARG A 40 -21.69 -8.91 14.25
CA ARG A 40 -21.11 -9.69 15.35
C ARG A 40 -19.71 -9.21 15.77
N SER A 41 -19.19 -8.21 15.06
CA SER A 41 -17.85 -7.64 15.28
C SER A 41 -17.83 -6.14 15.03
N ARG A 42 -16.84 -5.46 15.64
CA ARG A 42 -16.52 -4.04 15.41
C ARG A 42 -15.53 -3.82 14.27
N ALA A 43 -15.11 -4.88 13.57
CA ALA A 43 -14.23 -4.74 12.41
C ALA A 43 -14.89 -3.89 11.32
N PHE A 44 -14.11 -3.06 10.63
CA PHE A 44 -14.65 -2.21 9.57
C PHE A 44 -15.14 -3.06 8.38
N PHE A 45 -14.31 -3.99 7.91
CA PHE A 45 -14.68 -4.93 6.85
C PHE A 45 -15.29 -6.20 7.44
N LEU A 46 -16.52 -6.50 7.03
CA LEU A 46 -17.31 -7.64 7.46
C LEU A 46 -17.64 -8.59 6.31
N SER A 47 -17.72 -9.87 6.63
CA SER A 47 -18.33 -10.90 5.80
C SER A 47 -19.86 -10.76 5.80
N SER A 48 -20.55 -11.51 4.93
CA SER A 48 -22.02 -11.61 4.94
C SER A 48 -22.58 -12.15 6.26
N ALA A 49 -21.78 -12.87 7.05
CA ALA A 49 -22.16 -13.36 8.37
C ALA A 49 -21.98 -12.30 9.50
N GLY A 50 -21.57 -11.07 9.15
CA GLY A 50 -21.34 -9.99 10.12
C GLY A 50 -20.09 -10.19 10.98
N THR A 51 -19.20 -11.10 10.59
CA THR A 51 -17.88 -11.36 11.23
C THR A 51 -16.76 -10.66 10.45
N PRO A 52 -15.55 -10.48 11.01
CA PRO A 52 -14.43 -9.90 10.27
C PRO A 52 -14.13 -10.69 9.00
N VAL A 53 -13.80 -9.99 7.91
CA VAL A 53 -13.28 -10.64 6.70
C VAL A 53 -11.96 -11.32 7.01
N LEU A 54 -11.84 -12.59 6.65
CA LEU A 54 -10.60 -13.35 6.77
C LEU A 54 -9.64 -12.99 5.65
N ALA A 55 -8.33 -12.96 5.94
CA ALA A 55 -7.30 -12.67 4.95
C ALA A 55 -7.36 -13.64 3.75
N VAL A 56 -7.59 -14.93 3.99
CA VAL A 56 -7.73 -15.94 2.93
C VAL A 56 -8.93 -15.66 2.01
N SER A 57 -10.04 -15.19 2.57
CA SER A 57 -11.23 -14.80 1.79
C SER A 57 -10.94 -13.56 0.96
N LEU A 58 -10.24 -12.58 1.53
CA LEU A 58 -9.83 -11.37 0.81
C LEU A 58 -8.90 -11.70 -0.38
N ASP A 59 -7.91 -12.57 -0.17
CA ASP A 59 -7.01 -13.03 -1.22
C ASP A 59 -7.74 -13.82 -2.31
N ALA A 60 -8.71 -14.65 -1.93
CA ALA A 60 -9.56 -15.37 -2.87
C ALA A 60 -10.42 -14.41 -3.71
N THR A 61 -11.09 -13.45 -3.09
CA THR A 61 -11.87 -12.43 -3.79
C THR A 61 -11.00 -11.59 -4.71
N PHE A 62 -9.81 -11.16 -4.25
CA PHE A 62 -8.88 -10.41 -5.10
C PHE A 62 -8.46 -11.21 -6.32
N ARG A 63 -8.10 -12.48 -6.14
CA ARG A 63 -7.75 -13.39 -7.24
C ARG A 63 -8.88 -13.50 -8.24
N GLU A 64 -10.11 -13.70 -7.77
CA GLU A 64 -11.29 -13.80 -8.61
C GLU A 64 -11.53 -12.53 -9.43
N ILE A 65 -11.44 -11.36 -8.81
CA ILE A 65 -11.56 -10.07 -9.51
C ILE A 65 -10.48 -9.96 -10.60
N MET A 66 -9.23 -10.27 -10.29
CA MET A 66 -8.13 -10.19 -11.27
C MET A 66 -8.30 -11.19 -12.42
N THR A 67 -8.84 -12.38 -12.17
CA THR A 67 -9.19 -13.35 -13.22
C THR A 67 -10.32 -12.82 -14.09
N ARG A 68 -11.40 -12.31 -13.51
CA ARG A 68 -12.57 -11.79 -14.26
C ARG A 68 -12.22 -10.56 -15.11
N LEU A 69 -11.25 -9.76 -14.67
CA LEU A 69 -10.73 -8.62 -15.44
C LEU A 69 -9.71 -9.03 -16.52
N GLY A 70 -9.34 -10.31 -16.63
CA GLY A 70 -8.34 -10.79 -17.59
C GLY A 70 -6.89 -10.41 -17.25
N VAL A 71 -6.63 -9.87 -16.05
CA VAL A 71 -5.29 -9.45 -15.61
C VAL A 71 -4.44 -10.63 -15.15
N ARG A 72 -5.08 -11.68 -14.63
CA ARG A 72 -4.41 -12.89 -14.18
C ARG A 72 -4.23 -13.87 -15.35
N THR A 73 -3.00 -14.29 -15.60
CA THR A 73 -2.62 -15.31 -16.61
C THR A 73 -1.86 -16.47 -15.97
N SER A 74 -1.39 -17.43 -16.77
CA SER A 74 -0.49 -18.51 -16.32
C SER A 74 0.82 -17.96 -15.74
N GLU A 75 1.34 -16.90 -16.36
CA GLU A 75 2.61 -16.22 -16.05
C GLU A 75 2.41 -15.11 -15.01
N VAL A 76 1.27 -14.40 -15.06
CA VAL A 76 1.01 -13.22 -14.22
C VAL A 76 -0.01 -13.55 -13.14
N ARG A 77 0.42 -13.51 -11.87
CA ARG A 77 -0.41 -13.84 -10.71
C ARG A 77 -0.43 -12.69 -9.70
N PRO A 78 -1.19 -11.61 -9.95
CA PRO A 78 -1.25 -10.47 -9.06
C PRO A 78 -1.70 -10.88 -7.65
N ARG A 79 -1.09 -10.25 -6.66
CA ARG A 79 -1.42 -10.36 -5.23
C ARG A 79 -1.90 -9.02 -4.73
N ILE A 80 -2.73 -9.03 -3.69
CA ILE A 80 -3.22 -7.79 -3.09
C ILE A 80 -2.07 -6.91 -2.54
N HIS A 81 -0.98 -7.56 -2.09
CA HIS A 81 0.24 -6.90 -1.64
C HIS A 81 0.96 -6.14 -2.75
N ASP A 82 0.76 -6.50 -4.02
CA ASP A 82 1.40 -5.82 -5.14
C ASP A 82 0.82 -4.39 -5.32
N LEU A 83 -0.40 -4.12 -4.84
CA LEU A 83 -0.96 -2.76 -4.79
C LEU A 83 -0.14 -1.86 -3.86
N ARG A 84 0.27 -2.37 -2.69
CA ARG A 84 1.12 -1.66 -1.74
C ARG A 84 2.50 -1.41 -2.35
N HIS A 85 3.08 -2.44 -2.97
CA HIS A 85 4.36 -2.33 -3.66
C HIS A 85 4.30 -1.25 -4.75
N ARG A 86 3.29 -1.31 -5.62
CA ARG A 86 3.11 -0.34 -6.72
C ARG A 86 2.92 1.08 -6.20
N PHE A 87 2.15 1.27 -5.13
CA PHE A 87 1.99 2.58 -4.50
C PHE A 87 3.34 3.15 -4.02
N ALA A 88 4.15 2.35 -3.34
CA ALA A 88 5.46 2.79 -2.85
C ALA A 88 6.39 3.17 -4.00
N VAL A 89 6.51 2.30 -5.01
CA VAL A 89 7.33 2.53 -6.21
C VAL A 89 6.89 3.79 -6.95
N GLN A 90 5.59 3.97 -7.20
CA GLN A 90 5.09 5.16 -7.90
C GLN A 90 5.28 6.44 -7.09
N THR A 91 5.19 6.38 -5.77
CA THR A 91 5.48 7.53 -4.90
C THR A 91 6.95 7.94 -5.04
N LEU A 92 7.88 6.97 -4.99
CA LEU A 92 9.32 7.24 -5.13
C LEU A 92 9.67 7.78 -6.52
N ILE A 93 9.11 7.20 -7.59
CA ILE A 93 9.28 7.72 -8.96
C ILE A 93 8.75 9.15 -9.08
N GLY A 94 7.54 9.41 -8.54
CA GLY A 94 6.94 10.74 -8.57
C GLY A 94 7.77 11.80 -7.82
N TRP A 95 8.27 11.45 -6.64
CA TRP A 95 9.18 12.32 -5.88
C TRP A 95 10.46 12.62 -6.65
N HIS A 96 11.08 11.59 -7.23
CA HIS A 96 12.28 11.78 -8.03
C HIS A 96 12.02 12.74 -9.20
N ARG A 97 10.97 12.50 -10.00
CA ARG A 97 10.62 13.34 -11.15
C ARG A 97 10.30 14.78 -10.77
N SER A 98 9.85 15.01 -9.54
CA SER A 98 9.51 16.33 -9.01
C SER A 98 10.68 17.00 -8.27
N GLY A 99 11.87 16.40 -8.27
CA GLY A 99 13.05 16.93 -7.57
C GLY A 99 12.94 16.88 -6.04
N VAL A 100 12.01 16.10 -5.48
CA VAL A 100 11.85 15.95 -4.03
C VAL A 100 13.02 15.12 -3.49
N ASN A 101 13.66 15.61 -2.42
CA ASN A 101 14.70 14.85 -1.74
C ASN A 101 14.09 13.60 -1.07
N ILE A 102 14.38 12.43 -1.63
CA ILE A 102 13.84 11.16 -1.14
C ILE A 102 14.35 10.84 0.26
N ASP A 103 15.58 11.20 0.63
CA ASP A 103 16.11 10.88 1.98
C ASP A 103 15.35 11.63 3.08
N GLU A 104 14.90 12.84 2.79
CA GLU A 104 14.07 13.62 3.71
C GLU A 104 12.66 13.03 3.85
N GLN A 105 12.12 12.44 2.78
CA GLN A 105 10.72 11.99 2.73
C GLN A 105 10.53 10.49 2.98
N ILE A 106 11.59 9.68 2.93
CA ILE A 106 11.49 8.23 3.06
C ILE A 106 10.85 7.81 4.39
N THR A 107 11.10 8.57 5.47
CA THR A 107 10.51 8.33 6.80
C THR A 107 8.99 8.54 6.79
N THR A 108 8.50 9.52 6.03
CA THR A 108 7.07 9.76 5.82
C THR A 108 6.42 8.57 5.12
N LEU A 109 7.02 8.09 4.03
CA LEU A 109 6.51 6.92 3.30
C LEU A 109 6.59 5.64 4.14
N SER A 110 7.68 5.44 4.86
CA SER A 110 7.86 4.33 5.81
C SER A 110 6.75 4.31 6.86
N THR A 111 6.46 5.47 7.45
CA THR A 111 5.36 5.63 8.43
C THR A 111 4.01 5.34 7.80
N TYR A 112 3.72 5.90 6.62
CA TYR A 112 2.47 5.66 5.88
C TYR A 112 2.25 4.15 5.64
N LEU A 113 3.29 3.47 5.18
CA LEU A 113 3.30 2.05 4.93
C LEU A 113 3.23 1.25 6.24
N GLY A 114 3.72 1.79 7.36
CA GLY A 114 3.83 1.08 8.63
C GLY A 114 5.01 0.11 8.64
N HIS A 115 6.11 0.50 7.99
CA HIS A 115 7.39 -0.18 8.12
C HIS A 115 8.02 0.17 9.46
N VAL A 116 8.72 -0.81 10.06
CA VAL A 116 9.38 -0.62 11.36
C VAL A 116 10.68 0.15 11.16
N SER A 117 11.37 -0.09 10.03
CA SER A 117 12.59 0.61 9.64
C SER A 117 12.42 1.29 8.28
N PRO A 118 12.97 2.51 8.09
CA PRO A 118 13.11 3.11 6.75
C PRO A 118 13.86 2.21 5.77
N ALA A 119 14.77 1.33 6.24
CA ALA A 119 15.48 0.37 5.40
C ALA A 119 14.53 -0.56 4.63
N ASP A 120 13.41 -0.96 5.24
CA ASP A 120 12.37 -1.77 4.59
C ASP A 120 11.71 -1.01 3.43
N THR A 121 11.76 0.33 3.46
CA THR A 121 11.23 1.22 2.41
C THR A 121 12.28 1.49 1.33
N TYR A 122 13.56 1.61 1.70
CA TYR A 122 14.67 1.72 0.75
C TYR A 122 14.77 0.50 -0.18
N TRP A 123 14.31 -0.68 0.26
CA TRP A 123 14.21 -1.87 -0.60
C TRP A 123 13.41 -1.63 -1.90
N TYR A 124 12.45 -0.69 -1.90
CA TYR A 124 11.73 -0.36 -3.14
C TYR A 124 12.60 0.34 -4.19
N LEU A 125 13.73 0.94 -3.82
CA LEU A 125 14.65 1.54 -4.79
C LEU A 125 15.28 0.49 -5.72
N SER A 126 15.42 -0.76 -5.27
CA SER A 126 15.91 -1.86 -6.12
C SER A 126 14.79 -2.58 -6.89
N ALA A 127 13.55 -2.10 -6.85
CA ALA A 127 12.39 -2.82 -7.39
C ALA A 127 12.09 -2.55 -8.87
N SER A 128 12.76 -1.57 -9.49
CA SER A 128 12.54 -1.18 -10.89
C SER A 128 13.85 -0.69 -11.51
N PRO A 129 14.12 -0.92 -12.81
CA PRO A 129 15.28 -0.33 -13.50
C PRO A 129 15.37 1.19 -13.34
N GLU A 130 14.23 1.90 -13.39
CA GLU A 130 14.18 3.36 -13.19
C GLU A 130 14.63 3.75 -11.78
N LEU A 131 14.26 2.96 -10.76
CA LEU A 131 14.67 3.22 -9.39
C LEU A 131 16.09 2.74 -9.08
N MET A 132 16.58 1.72 -9.79
CA MET A 132 17.97 1.27 -9.71
C MET A 132 18.91 2.29 -10.35
N ALA A 133 18.53 2.88 -11.50
CA ALA A 133 19.25 4.01 -12.09
C ALA A 133 19.33 5.18 -11.10
N LEU A 134 18.20 5.52 -10.46
CA LEU A 134 18.18 6.51 -9.39
C LEU A 134 19.10 6.15 -8.21
N ALA A 135 19.12 4.89 -7.76
CA ALA A 135 20.03 4.46 -6.70
C ALA A 135 21.51 4.60 -7.10
N ALA A 136 21.82 4.32 -8.37
CA ALA A 136 23.15 4.48 -8.94
C ALA A 136 23.56 5.96 -9.06
N ASP A 137 22.69 6.82 -9.58
CA ASP A 137 22.92 8.28 -9.67
C ASP A 137 23.19 8.88 -8.29
N ARG A 138 22.40 8.49 -7.29
CA ARG A 138 22.59 8.97 -5.90
C ARG A 138 23.89 8.47 -5.27
N LEU A 139 24.35 7.27 -5.63
CA LEU A 139 25.65 6.77 -5.20
C LEU A 139 26.77 7.58 -5.85
N ALA A 140 26.65 7.90 -7.14
CA ALA A 140 27.59 8.75 -7.87
C ALA A 140 27.62 10.19 -7.30
N ASP A 141 26.49 10.80 -6.97
CA ASP A 141 26.47 12.14 -6.38
C ASP A 141 27.10 12.16 -4.97
N ARG A 142 26.89 11.09 -4.19
CA ARG A 142 27.35 11.02 -2.80
C ARG A 142 28.81 10.60 -2.65
N PHE A 143 29.33 9.80 -3.58
CA PHE A 143 30.68 9.21 -3.49
C PHE A 143 31.55 9.44 -4.74
N GLY A 144 30.99 9.94 -5.84
CA GLY A 144 31.68 10.23 -7.09
C GLY A 144 32.42 11.56 -7.10
N GLY A 145 32.47 12.28 -5.98
CA GLY A 145 33.38 13.39 -5.76
C GLY A 145 34.83 12.94 -5.50
N VAL A 146 35.44 12.17 -6.41
CA VAL A 146 36.89 12.09 -6.55
C VAL A 146 37.26 12.04 -8.04
N ARG A 147 37.74 13.21 -8.50
CA ARG A 147 38.33 13.59 -9.81
C ARG A 147 37.36 14.13 -10.85
#